data_AF-A0A5C7V2A9-F1
#
_entry.id   AF-A0A5C7V2A9-F1
#
_cell.length_a   1.000
_cell.length_b   1.000
_cell.length_c   1.000
_cell.angle_alpha   90.00
_cell.angle_beta   90.00
_cell.angle_gamma   90.00
#
_symmetry.space_group_name_H-M   'P 1'
#
loop_
_entity.id
_entity.type
_entity.pdbx_description
1 polymer ?
#
loop_
_entity_poly.entity_id
_entity_poly.type
_entity_poly.pdbx_seq_one_letter_code
_entity_poly.pdbx_strand_id
1 'polypeptide(L)'
;MGRHHWSPALAALNFPPELLVRAQGTGLGVKLAIFDVDGVLTDGRIYIGGQGEDVKAFSTLDGHGLKLLQAAGIAPVIITGRDSPGVRRRVADLGLAHAVYGAKDKLAAALPLLAQFGASWGEVAAMGDDWPDLPLLQRAGFACVPPGAHAEVKAVAHHITAAPAGYGAARECCDLLLMAAGRYEALLAQHQGTLDGTP
;
A
#
# COMPACT_ATOMS: atom_id res chain seq x y z
N MET A 1 -14.66 20.75 -38.04
CA MET A 1 -14.78 20.18 -36.67
C MET A 1 -13.45 19.53 -36.33
N GLY A 2 -12.62 20.22 -35.56
CA GLY A 2 -11.27 19.77 -35.23
C GLY A 2 -11.36 18.55 -34.32
N ARG A 3 -10.65 17.47 -34.69
CA ARG A 3 -10.39 16.37 -33.78
C ARG A 3 -9.54 16.95 -32.65
N HIS A 4 -10.10 17.10 -31.46
CA HIS A 4 -9.30 17.33 -30.27
C HIS A 4 -8.54 16.03 -30.02
N HIS A 5 -7.37 15.91 -30.63
CA HIS A 5 -6.37 14.92 -30.27
C HIS A 5 -5.90 15.29 -28.85
N TRP A 6 -6.61 14.80 -27.84
CA TRP A 6 -6.10 14.77 -26.49
C TRP A 6 -4.86 13.90 -26.54
N SER A 7 -3.68 14.53 -26.46
CA SER A 7 -2.42 13.83 -26.25
C SER A 7 -2.59 12.99 -24.98
N PRO A 8 -2.18 11.71 -24.94
CA PRO A 8 -2.25 10.95 -23.70
C PRO A 8 -1.50 11.75 -22.63
N ALA A 9 -2.23 12.17 -21.60
CA ALA A 9 -1.64 12.96 -20.53
C ALA A 9 -0.57 12.09 -19.87
N LEU A 10 0.70 12.50 -20.01
CA LEU A 10 1.80 11.89 -19.27
C LEU A 10 1.43 11.87 -17.78
N ALA A 11 1.78 10.79 -17.09
CA ALA A 11 1.54 10.70 -15.66
C ALA A 11 2.17 11.92 -14.95
N ALA A 12 1.39 12.58 -14.10
CA ALA A 12 1.87 13.74 -13.35
C ALA A 12 2.84 13.34 -12.21
N LEU A 13 2.80 12.08 -11.79
CA LEU A 13 3.70 11.55 -10.77
C LEU A 13 5.09 11.32 -11.36
N ASN A 14 6.09 11.67 -10.57
CA ASN A 14 7.49 11.44 -10.91
C ASN A 14 8.23 10.99 -9.64
N PHE A 15 8.76 9.77 -9.65
CA PHE A 15 9.64 9.26 -8.59
C PHE A 15 11.07 9.14 -9.12
N PRO A 16 12.10 9.30 -8.27
CA PRO A 16 13.48 9.12 -8.69
C PRO A 16 13.71 7.73 -9.35
N PRO A 17 14.43 7.62 -10.48
CA PRO A 17 14.62 6.34 -11.17
C PRO A 17 15.24 5.26 -10.28
N GLU A 18 16.19 5.62 -9.42
CA GLU A 18 16.82 4.71 -8.45
C GLU A 18 15.81 4.15 -7.45
N LEU A 19 14.79 4.94 -7.08
CA LEU A 19 13.73 4.52 -6.19
C LEU A 19 12.78 3.55 -6.91
N LEU A 20 12.46 3.81 -8.18
CA LEU A 20 11.65 2.90 -8.99
C LEU A 20 12.35 1.55 -9.21
N VAL A 21 13.65 1.55 -9.50
CA VAL A 21 14.45 0.32 -9.61
C VAL A 21 14.47 -0.43 -8.28
N ARG A 22 14.64 0.27 -7.14
CA ARG A 22 14.56 -0.36 -5.81
C ARG A 22 13.19 -1.01 -5.59
N ALA A 23 12.11 -0.33 -5.96
CA ALA A 23 10.74 -0.79 -5.77
C ALA A 23 10.31 -1.94 -6.69
N GLN A 24 11.07 -2.24 -7.75
CA GLN A 24 10.87 -3.47 -8.54
C GLN A 24 11.27 -4.72 -7.77
N GLY A 25 12.07 -4.61 -6.71
CA GLY A 25 12.58 -5.75 -5.99
C GLY A 25 13.51 -6.63 -6.85
N THR A 26 13.85 -7.83 -6.37
CA THR A 26 14.81 -8.72 -7.05
C THR A 26 14.18 -9.61 -8.12
N GLY A 27 12.85 -9.62 -8.24
CA GLY A 27 12.09 -10.50 -9.15
C GLY A 27 11.50 -9.80 -10.38
N LEU A 28 11.97 -8.60 -10.73
CA LEU A 28 11.40 -7.73 -11.78
C LEU A 28 9.95 -7.26 -11.49
N GLY A 29 9.55 -7.26 -10.23
CA GLY A 29 8.28 -6.75 -9.76
C GLY A 29 7.93 -7.26 -8.35
N VAL A 30 7.23 -6.43 -7.59
CA VAL A 30 6.64 -6.81 -6.30
C VAL A 30 5.41 -7.68 -6.55
N LYS A 31 5.31 -8.82 -5.85
CA LYS A 31 4.14 -9.72 -5.87
C LYS A 31 3.17 -9.45 -4.72
N LEU A 32 3.70 -9.07 -3.55
CA LEU A 32 2.90 -8.76 -2.35
C LEU A 32 3.28 -7.40 -1.80
N ALA A 33 2.29 -6.59 -1.44
CA ALA A 33 2.46 -5.36 -0.69
C ALA A 33 1.78 -5.50 0.68
N ILE A 34 2.58 -5.61 1.73
CA ILE A 34 2.10 -5.75 3.11
C ILE A 34 1.94 -4.36 3.72
N PHE A 35 0.80 -4.10 4.36
CA PHE A 35 0.52 -2.87 5.06
C PHE A 35 0.14 -3.17 6.52
N ASP A 36 0.75 -2.44 7.45
CA ASP A 36 0.14 -2.23 8.76
C ASP A 36 -1.12 -1.37 8.64
N VAL A 37 -1.87 -1.26 9.73
CA VAL A 37 -3.09 -0.46 9.82
C VAL A 37 -2.86 0.83 10.59
N ASP A 38 -2.48 0.75 11.86
CA ASP A 38 -2.58 1.88 12.78
C ASP A 38 -1.28 2.69 12.73
N GLY A 39 -1.33 3.87 12.12
CA GLY A 39 -0.12 4.64 11.82
C GLY A 39 0.35 4.46 10.37
N VAL A 40 -0.38 3.69 9.57
CA VAL A 40 -0.19 3.54 8.11
C VAL A 40 -1.49 3.86 7.35
N LEU A 41 -2.49 2.99 7.45
CA LEU A 41 -3.81 3.16 6.83
C LEU A 41 -4.74 4.07 7.64
N THR A 42 -4.38 4.33 8.90
CA THR A 42 -4.96 5.34 9.78
C THR A 42 -3.87 6.32 10.20
N ASP A 43 -4.25 7.41 10.87
CA ASP A 43 -3.33 8.41 11.42
C ASP A 43 -2.66 7.97 12.74
N GLY A 44 -2.82 6.69 13.14
CA GLY A 44 -2.27 6.11 14.37
C GLY A 44 -3.05 6.44 15.63
N ARG A 45 -4.08 7.30 15.55
CA ARG A 45 -4.90 7.64 16.71
C ARG A 45 -5.95 6.57 16.97
N ILE A 46 -6.17 6.28 18.25
CA ILE A 46 -7.26 5.43 18.71
C ILE A 46 -8.27 6.31 19.42
N TYR A 47 -9.50 6.38 18.89
CA TYR A 47 -10.59 7.14 19.47
C TYR A 47 -11.39 6.23 20.40
N ILE A 48 -11.33 6.51 21.70
CA ILE A 48 -11.96 5.72 22.76
C ILE A 48 -13.11 6.54 23.36
N GLY A 49 -14.34 6.04 23.26
CA GLY A 49 -15.50 6.59 23.95
C GLY A 49 -15.86 5.80 25.20
N GLY A 50 -17.05 6.07 25.75
CA GLY A 50 -17.47 5.54 27.05
C GLY A 50 -17.62 4.02 27.12
N GLN A 51 -17.64 3.32 25.96
CA GLN A 51 -17.78 1.86 25.87
C GLN A 51 -16.56 1.16 25.25
N GLY A 52 -15.48 1.89 24.95
CA GLY A 52 -14.26 1.34 24.36
C GLY A 52 -13.84 2.05 23.07
N GLU A 53 -13.09 1.35 22.22
CA GLU A 53 -12.66 1.87 20.91
C GLU A 53 -13.85 1.95 19.97
N ASP A 54 -14.27 3.18 19.64
CA ASP A 54 -15.53 3.43 18.94
C ASP A 54 -15.32 3.77 17.45
N VAL A 55 -14.18 4.36 17.09
CA VAL A 55 -13.96 4.90 15.72
C VAL A 55 -12.53 4.67 15.24
N LYS A 56 -12.40 4.22 13.99
CA LYS A 56 -11.17 4.27 13.18
C LYS A 56 -11.43 5.01 11.87
N ALA A 57 -10.57 5.97 11.53
CA ALA A 57 -10.65 6.74 10.30
C ALA A 57 -9.65 6.18 9.27
N PHE A 58 -10.12 5.98 8.03
CA PHE A 58 -9.31 5.49 6.92
C PHE A 58 -9.43 6.45 5.73
N SER A 59 -8.37 6.56 4.93
CA SER A 59 -8.41 7.33 3.68
C SER A 59 -9.14 6.58 2.57
N THR A 60 -9.93 7.33 1.79
CA THR A 60 -10.50 6.83 0.53
C THR A 60 -9.44 6.72 -0.56
N LEU A 61 -8.43 7.58 -0.55
CA LEU A 61 -7.29 7.53 -1.48
C LEU A 61 -6.53 6.22 -1.29
N ASP A 62 -6.22 5.86 -0.04
CA ASP A 62 -5.51 4.62 0.29
C ASP A 62 -6.32 3.40 -0.16
N GLY A 63 -7.63 3.41 0.10
CA GLY A 63 -8.53 2.35 -0.36
C GLY A 63 -8.53 2.17 -1.88
N HIS A 64 -8.44 3.25 -2.65
CA HIS A 64 -8.33 3.17 -4.11
C HIS A 64 -6.96 2.62 -4.54
N GLY A 65 -5.86 3.07 -3.92
CA GLY A 65 -4.52 2.56 -4.19
C GLY A 65 -4.42 1.04 -4.00
N LEU A 66 -4.96 0.52 -2.90
CA LEU A 66 -4.99 -0.93 -2.63
C LEU A 66 -5.75 -1.70 -3.70
N LYS A 67 -6.87 -1.16 -4.21
CA LYS A 67 -7.63 -1.77 -5.32
C LYS A 67 -6.85 -1.73 -6.65
N LEU A 68 -6.11 -0.64 -6.90
CA LEU A 68 -5.26 -0.55 -8.09
C LEU A 68 -4.12 -1.58 -8.05
N LEU A 69 -3.55 -1.86 -6.88
CA LEU A 69 -2.58 -2.95 -6.71
C LEU A 69 -3.19 -4.30 -7.12
N GLN A 70 -4.41 -4.62 -6.63
CA GLN A 70 -5.12 -5.85 -7.02
C GLN A 70 -5.31 -5.93 -8.53
N ALA A 71 -5.75 -4.83 -9.17
CA ALA A 71 -5.93 -4.76 -10.62
C ALA A 71 -4.62 -4.96 -11.40
N ALA A 72 -3.49 -4.57 -10.82
CA ALA A 72 -2.16 -4.76 -11.39
C ALA A 72 -1.56 -6.16 -11.13
N GLY A 73 -2.25 -7.02 -10.38
CA GLY A 73 -1.74 -8.34 -9.99
C GLY A 73 -0.74 -8.31 -8.82
N ILE A 74 -0.64 -7.19 -8.10
CA ILE A 74 0.14 -7.08 -6.86
C ILE A 74 -0.83 -7.31 -5.71
N ALA A 75 -0.61 -8.32 -4.88
CA ALA A 75 -1.52 -8.65 -3.79
C ALA A 75 -1.33 -7.69 -2.60
N PRO A 76 -2.27 -6.78 -2.28
CA PRO A 76 -2.27 -6.07 -1.01
C PRO A 76 -2.62 -7.04 0.11
N VAL A 77 -1.85 -6.98 1.20
CA VAL A 77 -2.00 -7.83 2.37
C VAL A 77 -2.00 -6.94 3.62
N ILE A 78 -2.96 -7.17 4.51
CA ILE A 78 -2.98 -6.48 5.81
C ILE A 78 -2.37 -7.38 6.88
N ILE A 79 -1.40 -6.88 7.65
CA ILE A 79 -0.92 -7.55 8.87
C ILE A 79 -0.92 -6.52 9.98
N THR A 80 -1.81 -6.70 10.96
CA THR A 80 -1.95 -5.76 12.08
C THR A 80 -1.88 -6.47 13.41
N GLY A 81 -1.26 -5.79 14.40
CA GLY A 81 -1.20 -6.27 15.78
C GLY A 81 -2.54 -6.18 16.52
N ARG A 82 -3.50 -5.38 16.01
CA ARG A 82 -4.83 -5.24 16.61
C ARG A 82 -5.86 -6.05 15.83
N ASP A 83 -6.86 -6.55 16.54
CA ASP A 83 -8.06 -7.11 15.94
C ASP A 83 -9.25 -6.26 16.38
N SER A 84 -9.87 -5.55 15.45
CA SER A 84 -11.03 -4.72 15.74
C SER A 84 -12.10 -4.84 14.65
N PRO A 85 -13.39 -4.68 15.01
CA PRO A 85 -14.49 -4.71 14.05
C PRO A 85 -14.33 -3.70 12.91
N GLY A 86 -13.81 -2.50 13.20
CA GLY A 86 -13.59 -1.44 12.20
C GLY A 86 -12.59 -1.85 11.12
N VAL A 87 -11.47 -2.47 11.50
CA VAL A 87 -10.47 -2.94 10.52
C VAL A 87 -11.04 -4.08 9.67
N ARG A 88 -11.70 -5.07 10.30
CA ARG A 88 -12.32 -6.18 9.58
C ARG A 88 -13.36 -5.70 8.57
N ARG A 89 -14.21 -4.74 8.97
CA ARG A 89 -15.20 -4.13 8.08
C ARG A 89 -14.52 -3.43 6.91
N ARG A 90 -13.50 -2.61 7.17
CA ARG A 90 -12.78 -1.88 6.11
C ARG A 90 -12.11 -2.82 5.12
N VAL A 91 -11.47 -3.88 5.59
CA VAL A 91 -10.85 -4.92 4.75
C VAL A 91 -11.90 -5.57 3.85
N ALA A 92 -13.07 -5.91 4.40
CA ALA A 92 -14.18 -6.48 3.63
C ALA A 92 -14.74 -5.50 2.59
N ASP A 93 -14.97 -4.23 2.95
CA ASP A 93 -15.47 -3.19 2.02
C ASP A 93 -14.51 -2.95 0.84
N LEU A 94 -13.22 -3.15 1.06
CA LEU A 94 -12.20 -3.06 0.01
C LEU A 94 -12.06 -4.34 -0.82
N GLY A 95 -12.60 -5.47 -0.36
CA GLY A 95 -12.46 -6.76 -1.03
C GLY A 95 -11.04 -7.31 -0.98
N LEU A 96 -10.29 -7.02 0.10
CA LEU A 96 -8.93 -7.56 0.25
C LEU A 96 -9.01 -9.01 0.74
N ALA A 97 -8.45 -9.93 -0.04
CA ALA A 97 -8.54 -11.36 0.22
C ALA A 97 -7.62 -11.84 1.36
N HIS A 98 -6.60 -11.06 1.71
CA HIS A 98 -5.54 -11.48 2.62
C HIS A 98 -5.36 -10.46 3.74
N ALA A 99 -5.68 -10.89 4.96
CA ALA A 99 -5.46 -10.11 6.17
C ALA A 99 -5.17 -11.03 7.36
N VAL A 100 -4.21 -10.65 8.20
CA VAL A 100 -3.94 -11.27 9.49
C VAL A 100 -4.16 -10.23 10.59
N TYR A 101 -5.03 -10.57 11.54
CA TYR A 101 -5.45 -9.71 12.64
C TYR A 101 -4.86 -10.19 13.96
N GLY A 102 -4.57 -9.28 14.88
CA GLY A 102 -4.05 -9.65 16.20
C GLY A 102 -2.64 -10.28 16.17
N ALA A 103 -1.86 -10.00 15.12
CA ALA A 103 -0.55 -10.60 14.91
C ALA A 103 0.48 -10.03 15.90
N LYS A 104 0.85 -10.82 16.91
CA LYS A 104 1.93 -10.45 17.85
C LYS A 104 3.32 -10.58 17.25
N ASP A 105 3.50 -11.55 16.36
CA ASP A 105 4.70 -11.73 15.56
C ASP A 105 4.31 -11.56 14.08
N LYS A 106 4.59 -10.36 13.54
CA LYS A 106 4.26 -10.03 12.15
C LYS A 106 5.09 -10.84 11.15
N LEU A 107 6.30 -11.25 11.50
CA LEU A 107 7.13 -12.09 10.64
C LEU A 107 6.53 -13.49 10.51
N ALA A 108 6.19 -14.12 11.63
CA ALA A 108 5.52 -15.42 11.62
C ALA A 108 4.18 -15.38 10.87
N ALA A 109 3.43 -14.27 11.00
CA ALA A 109 2.19 -14.06 10.23
C ALA A 109 2.41 -13.95 8.72
N ALA A 110 3.53 -13.36 8.28
CA ALA A 110 3.82 -13.17 6.85
C ALA A 110 4.29 -14.46 6.15
N LEU A 111 5.00 -15.36 6.84
CA LEU A 111 5.60 -16.55 6.20
C LEU A 111 4.60 -17.45 5.45
N PRO A 112 3.42 -17.81 6.00
CA PRO A 112 2.43 -18.60 5.27
C PRO A 112 1.89 -17.89 4.01
N LEU A 113 1.77 -16.56 4.07
CA LEU A 113 1.33 -15.75 2.93
C LEU A 113 2.40 -15.78 1.82
N LEU A 114 3.67 -15.55 2.15
CA LEU A 114 4.77 -15.65 1.18
C LEU A 114 4.80 -17.03 0.50
N ALA A 115 4.60 -18.11 1.28
CA ALA A 115 4.51 -19.47 0.76
C ALA A 115 3.32 -19.66 -0.19
N GLN A 116 2.14 -19.16 0.17
CA GLN A 116 0.93 -19.20 -0.67
C GLN A 116 1.14 -18.54 -2.04
N PHE A 117 1.89 -17.44 -2.06
CA PHE A 117 2.15 -16.67 -3.27
C PHE A 117 3.42 -17.09 -4.02
N GLY A 118 4.19 -18.05 -3.49
CA GLY A 118 5.50 -18.42 -4.06
C GLY A 118 6.43 -17.21 -4.19
N ALA A 119 6.42 -16.34 -3.17
CA ALA A 119 7.19 -15.11 -3.17
C ALA A 119 8.37 -15.19 -2.20
N SER A 120 9.51 -14.68 -2.65
CA SER A 120 10.66 -14.38 -1.82
C SER A 120 10.55 -12.98 -1.22
N TRP A 121 11.29 -12.70 -0.16
CA TRP A 121 11.30 -11.37 0.47
C TRP A 121 11.68 -10.23 -0.49
N GLY A 122 12.55 -10.51 -1.48
CA GLY A 122 12.91 -9.54 -2.51
C GLY A 122 11.77 -9.17 -3.45
N GLU A 123 10.64 -9.90 -3.44
CA GLU A 123 9.42 -9.63 -4.22
C GLU A 123 8.30 -9.06 -3.33
N VAL A 124 8.63 -8.66 -2.10
CA VAL A 124 7.69 -8.10 -1.12
C VAL A 124 7.99 -6.62 -0.93
N ALA A 125 6.94 -5.80 -0.97
CA ALA A 125 6.93 -4.47 -0.39
C ALA A 125 6.28 -4.52 1.00
N ALA A 126 6.82 -3.78 1.96
CA ALA A 126 6.24 -3.63 3.29
C ALA A 126 6.12 -2.15 3.66
N MET A 127 4.98 -1.78 4.24
CA MET A 127 4.72 -0.47 4.81
C MET A 127 4.29 -0.59 6.27
N GLY A 128 5.04 0.08 7.15
CA GLY A 128 4.85 0.07 8.60
C GLY A 128 5.21 1.41 9.21
N ASP A 129 5.03 1.56 10.52
CA ASP A 129 5.27 2.83 11.22
C ASP A 129 6.01 2.69 12.56
N ASP A 130 6.10 1.50 13.14
CA ASP A 130 6.74 1.31 14.45
C ASP A 130 7.47 -0.05 14.59
N TRP A 131 8.10 -0.29 15.75
CA TRP A 131 8.96 -1.45 16.01
C TRP A 131 8.39 -2.82 15.63
N PRO A 132 7.10 -3.14 15.83
CA PRO A 132 6.55 -4.43 15.41
C PRO A 132 6.69 -4.71 13.92
N ASP A 133 6.88 -3.67 13.08
CA ASP A 133 7.07 -3.79 11.64
C ASP A 133 8.52 -4.03 11.21
N LEU A 134 9.51 -3.75 12.08
CA LEU A 134 10.94 -3.92 11.76
C LEU A 134 11.26 -5.28 11.14
N PRO A 135 10.74 -6.42 11.65
CA PRO A 135 11.03 -7.72 11.06
C PRO A 135 10.59 -7.85 9.59
N LEU A 136 9.50 -7.18 9.20
CA LEU A 136 9.02 -7.15 7.82
C LEU A 136 9.83 -6.16 6.98
N LEU A 137 9.98 -4.92 7.46
CA LEU A 137 10.65 -3.83 6.75
C LEU A 137 12.11 -4.17 6.41
N GLN A 138 12.84 -4.80 7.33
CA GLN A 138 14.25 -5.17 7.12
C GLN A 138 14.44 -6.30 6.10
N ARG A 139 13.40 -7.09 5.82
CA ARG A 139 13.49 -8.24 4.91
C ARG A 139 12.94 -7.92 3.53
N ALA A 140 11.87 -7.13 3.47
CA ALA A 140 11.20 -6.76 2.24
C ALA A 140 12.17 -6.12 1.22
N GLY A 141 12.01 -6.48 -0.05
CA GLY A 141 12.75 -5.88 -1.16
C GLY A 141 12.47 -4.37 -1.29
N PHE A 142 11.29 -3.94 -0.85
CA PHE A 142 10.94 -2.53 -0.72
C PHE A 142 10.32 -2.23 0.65
N ALA A 143 10.79 -1.18 1.30
CA ALA A 143 10.38 -0.79 2.65
C ALA A 143 9.97 0.67 2.61
N CYS A 144 8.73 0.94 2.99
CA CYS A 144 8.12 2.27 2.91
C CYS A 144 7.58 2.65 4.29
N VAL A 145 7.71 3.90 4.70
CA VAL A 145 7.13 4.38 5.96
C VAL A 145 6.51 5.76 5.78
N PRO A 146 5.47 6.12 6.56
CA PRO A 146 4.96 7.48 6.57
C PRO A 146 5.90 8.45 7.30
N PRO A 147 5.79 9.77 7.05
CA PRO A 147 6.65 10.77 7.69
C PRO A 147 6.48 10.84 9.21
N GLY A 148 5.35 10.35 9.74
CA GLY A 148 5.08 10.25 11.19
C GLY A 148 5.70 9.03 11.88
N ALA A 149 6.28 8.09 11.12
CA ALA A 149 6.78 6.83 11.67
C ALA A 149 7.91 7.00 12.69
N HIS A 150 8.08 5.99 13.54
CA HIS A 150 9.14 5.93 14.54
C HIS A 150 10.53 5.99 13.90
N ALA A 151 11.52 6.54 14.63
CA ALA A 151 12.87 6.76 14.13
C ALA A 151 13.54 5.48 13.61
N GLU A 152 13.36 4.37 14.33
CA GLU A 152 13.98 3.08 13.97
C GLU A 152 13.46 2.50 12.64
N VAL A 153 12.17 2.65 12.35
CA VAL A 153 11.64 2.17 11.07
C VAL A 153 12.04 3.09 9.92
N LYS A 154 12.16 4.40 10.17
CA LYS A 154 12.71 5.35 9.19
C LYS A 154 14.15 5.04 8.84
N ALA A 155 14.95 4.61 9.82
CA ALA A 155 16.36 4.28 9.60
C ALA A 155 16.56 3.09 8.65
N VAL A 156 15.57 2.20 8.52
CA VAL A 156 15.61 1.05 7.60
C VAL A 156 14.74 1.22 6.36
N ALA A 157 14.00 2.33 6.24
CA ALA A 157 13.10 2.55 5.12
C ALA A 157 13.87 2.89 3.84
N HIS A 158 13.40 2.34 2.72
CA HIS A 158 13.87 2.71 1.39
C HIS A 158 13.18 3.98 0.88
N HIS A 159 11.96 4.23 1.34
CA HIS A 159 11.18 5.44 1.02
C HIS A 159 10.44 5.94 2.25
N ILE A 160 10.39 7.26 2.41
CA ILE A 160 9.51 7.93 3.35
C ILE A 160 8.51 8.71 2.51
N THR A 161 7.21 8.44 2.68
CA THR A 161 6.19 9.12 1.89
C THR A 161 6.13 10.61 2.18
N ALA A 162 5.68 11.40 1.22
CA ALA A 162 5.35 12.81 1.46
C ALA A 162 4.01 12.95 2.19
N ALA A 163 3.02 12.15 1.79
CA ALA A 163 1.71 12.13 2.44
C ALA A 163 1.79 11.51 3.86
N PRO A 164 1.09 12.08 4.86
CA PRO A 164 0.97 11.49 6.19
C PRO A 164 0.10 10.22 6.20
N ALA A 165 0.33 9.36 7.20
CA ALA A 165 -0.46 8.14 7.44
C ALA A 165 -1.95 8.45 7.61
N GLY A 166 -2.82 7.63 7.01
CA GLY A 166 -4.27 7.87 7.01
C GLY A 166 -4.75 9.03 6.12
N TYR A 167 -3.83 9.71 5.40
CA TYR A 167 -4.14 10.83 4.50
C TYR A 167 -3.63 10.61 3.08
N GLY A 168 -3.36 9.36 2.67
CA GLY A 168 -2.84 9.06 1.33
C GLY A 168 -1.42 8.49 1.30
N ALA A 169 -0.79 8.22 2.45
CA ALA A 169 0.54 7.61 2.47
C ALA A 169 0.57 6.23 1.79
N ALA A 170 -0.43 5.38 2.08
CA ALA A 170 -0.51 4.08 1.42
C ALA A 170 -0.84 4.23 -0.07
N ARG A 171 -1.65 5.24 -0.46
CA ARG A 171 -1.87 5.58 -1.87
C ARG A 171 -0.58 5.94 -2.59
N GLU A 172 0.26 6.79 -1.99
CA GLU A 172 1.56 7.17 -2.56
C GLU A 172 2.46 5.94 -2.74
N CYS A 173 2.51 5.06 -1.72
CA CYS A 173 3.23 3.80 -1.80
C CYS A 173 2.69 2.91 -2.94
N CYS A 174 1.36 2.78 -3.07
CA CYS A 174 0.73 2.02 -4.16
C CYS A 174 1.11 2.60 -5.53
N ASP A 175 1.02 3.92 -5.72
CA ASP A 175 1.35 4.57 -6.99
C ASP A 175 2.81 4.35 -7.36
N LEU A 176 3.72 4.41 -6.39
CA LEU A 176 5.14 4.12 -6.58
C LEU A 176 5.35 2.68 -7.07
N LEU A 177 4.74 1.69 -6.40
CA LEU A 177 4.82 0.29 -6.81
C LEU A 177 4.24 0.04 -8.19
N LEU A 178 3.13 0.71 -8.54
CA LEU A 178 2.51 0.62 -9.86
C LEU A 178 3.38 1.24 -10.96
N MET A 179 4.07 2.36 -10.68
CA MET A 179 5.02 2.95 -11.62
C MET A 179 6.24 2.05 -11.80
N ALA A 180 6.79 1.52 -10.70
CA ALA A 180 7.91 0.60 -10.73
C ALA A 180 7.59 -0.68 -11.55
N ALA A 181 6.37 -1.19 -11.44
CA ALA A 181 5.88 -2.34 -12.21
C ALA A 181 5.46 -2.02 -13.65
N GLY A 182 5.51 -0.75 -14.08
CA GLY A 182 5.05 -0.34 -15.41
C GLY A 182 3.56 -0.58 -15.64
N ARG A 183 2.74 -0.42 -14.59
CA ARG A 183 1.28 -0.64 -14.62
C ARG A 183 0.47 0.64 -14.46
N TYR A 184 1.08 1.70 -13.93
CA TYR A 184 0.38 2.94 -13.59
C TYR A 184 -0.31 3.62 -14.78
N GLU A 185 0.39 3.87 -15.89
CA GLU A 185 -0.17 4.60 -17.03
C GLU A 185 -1.34 3.87 -17.68
N ALA A 186 -1.25 2.54 -17.80
CA ALA A 186 -2.33 1.72 -18.35
C ALA A 186 -3.59 1.78 -17.47
N LEU A 187 -3.44 1.76 -16.14
CA LEU A 187 -4.56 1.91 -15.20
C LEU A 187 -5.13 3.34 -15.21
N LEU A 188 -4.28 4.36 -15.33
CA LEU A 188 -4.71 5.75 -15.44
C LEU A 188 -5.54 5.99 -16.71
N ALA A 189 -5.09 5.45 -17.86
CA ALA A 189 -5.79 5.59 -19.12
C ALA A 189 -7.22 5.02 -19.09
N GLN A 190 -7.46 3.94 -18.34
CA GLN A 190 -8.80 3.36 -18.16
C GLN A 190 -9.79 4.32 -17.48
N HIS A 191 -9.29 5.29 -16.70
CA HIS A 191 -10.11 6.27 -15.99
C HIS A 191 -10.26 7.59 -16.77
N GLN A 192 -9.54 7.76 -17.88
CA GLN A 192 -9.66 8.92 -18.76
C GLN A 192 -10.74 8.73 -19.84
N GLY A 193 -11.20 7.48 -20.05
CA GLY A 193 -12.33 7.18 -20.90
C GLY A 193 -13.64 7.58 -20.25
N THR A 194 -14.44 8.38 -20.95
CA THR A 194 -15.78 8.80 -20.55
C THR A 194 -16.82 8.22 -21.52
N LEU A 195 -18.08 8.07 -21.05
CA LEU A 195 -19.18 7.49 -21.83
C LEU A 195 -19.66 8.37 -23.00
N ASP A 196 -19.06 9.54 -23.19
CA ASP A 196 -19.30 10.44 -24.33
C ASP A 196 -18.46 10.08 -25.57
N GLY A 197 -17.59 9.07 -25.48
CA GLY A 197 -17.01 8.39 -26.65
C GLY A 197 -18.02 7.42 -27.28
N THR A 198 -18.74 7.86 -28.31
CA THR A 198 -19.50 6.97 -29.22
C THR A 198 -18.62 5.86 -29.81
N PRO A 199 -19.20 4.66 -30.11
CA PRO A 199 -18.47 3.46 -30.49
C PRO A 199 -17.62 3.59 -31.76
#